data_AF-A0A4R5WF66-F1
#
_entry.id   AF-A0A4R5WF66-F1
#
_cell.length_a   1.000
_cell.length_b   1.000
_cell.length_c   1.000
_cell.angle_alpha   90.00
_cell.angle_beta   90.00
_cell.angle_gamma   90.00
#
_symmetry.space_group_name_H-M   'P 1'
#
loop_
_entity.id
_entity.type
_entity.pdbx_description
1 polymer ?
#
loop_
_entity_poly.entity_id
_entity_poly.type
_entity_poly.pdbx_seq_one_letter_code
_entity_poly.pdbx_strand_id
1 'polypeptide(L)'
;MTRTHEHRPTPVDRTAFDAVIAGWFETLHCEAARKQGGSCRRPAHWLLNLHGCERVLLCGQHVRAWERDAHATMGPFCDRCGGAWATLADAYSVTPL
;
A
#
# COMPACT_ATOMS: atom_id res chain seq x y z
N MET A 1 30.85 30.74 19.71
CA MET A 1 29.76 30.30 20.61
C MET A 1 28.81 29.43 19.81
N THR A 2 29.02 28.12 19.81
CA THR A 2 28.23 27.14 19.05
C THR A 2 27.28 26.43 20.02
N ARG A 3 25.97 26.68 19.89
CA ARG A 3 24.93 25.95 20.64
C ARG A 3 24.81 24.55 20.03
N THR A 4 25.19 23.54 20.79
CA THR A 4 24.81 22.15 20.54
C THR A 4 23.30 22.04 20.72
N HIS A 5 22.57 21.77 19.63
CA HIS A 5 21.18 21.34 19.72
C HIS A 5 21.16 19.89 20.22
N GLU A 6 20.94 19.70 21.52
CA GLU A 6 20.57 18.41 22.07
C GLU A 6 19.19 18.02 21.53
N HIS A 7 19.16 17.04 20.63
CA HIS A 7 17.92 16.36 20.27
C HIS A 7 17.48 15.50 21.46
N ARG A 8 16.66 16.07 22.34
CA ARG A 8 16.01 15.31 23.41
C ARG A 8 14.97 14.39 22.78
N PRO A 9 15.14 13.05 22.83
CA PRO A 9 14.13 12.15 22.32
C PRO A 9 12.84 12.36 23.09
N THR A 10 11.72 12.51 22.38
CA THR A 10 10.39 12.54 22.97
C THR A 10 10.17 11.23 23.75
N PRO A 11 9.53 11.27 24.93
CA PRO A 11 9.16 10.05 25.64
C PRO A 11 8.36 9.16 24.68
N VAL A 12 8.81 7.92 24.51
CA VAL A 12 8.07 6.94 23.70
C VAL A 12 6.72 6.75 24.38
N ASP A 13 5.64 7.03 23.66
CA ASP A 13 4.29 6.68 24.10
C ASP A 13 4.21 5.15 24.14
N ARG A 14 4.28 4.64 25.37
CA ARG A 14 4.30 3.21 25.65
C ARG A 14 3.01 2.53 25.21
N THR A 15 1.88 3.24 25.23
CA THR A 15 0.60 2.74 24.72
C THR A 15 0.63 2.58 23.20
N ALA A 16 1.21 3.54 22.49
CA ALA A 16 1.40 3.42 21.04
C ALA A 16 2.35 2.28 20.68
N PHE A 17 3.45 2.11 21.42
CA PHE A 17 4.36 1.00 21.24
C PHE A 17 3.68 -0.36 21.48
N ASP A 18 2.97 -0.51 22.60
CA ASP A 18 2.26 -1.75 22.94
C ASP A 18 1.18 -2.09 21.91
N ALA A 19 0.49 -1.08 21.35
CA ALA A 19 -0.48 -1.28 20.28
C ALA A 19 0.16 -1.82 18.99
N VAL A 20 1.35 -1.32 18.62
CA VAL A 20 2.11 -1.83 17.46
C VAL A 20 2.55 -3.27 17.68
N ILE A 21 3.04 -3.60 18.88
CA ILE A 21 3.45 -4.98 19.21
C ILE A 21 2.25 -5.92 19.26
N ALA A 22 1.12 -5.48 19.79
CA ALA A 22 -0.11 -6.28 19.83
C ALA A 22 -0.60 -6.66 18.42
N GLY A 23 -0.47 -5.75 17.46
CA GLY A 23 -0.82 -5.97 16.06
C GLY A 23 0.20 -6.76 15.25
N TRP A 24 1.36 -7.13 15.83
CA TRP A 24 2.50 -7.65 15.06
C TRP A 24 2.22 -8.98 14.35
N PHE A 25 1.30 -9.78 14.87
CA PHE A 25 0.87 -11.06 14.27
C PHE A 25 -0.49 -10.97 13.59
N GLU A 26 -1.07 -9.78 13.48
CA GLU A 26 -2.34 -9.61 12.78
C GLU A 26 -2.16 -9.92 11.29
N THR A 27 -3.13 -10.65 10.76
CA THR A 27 -3.17 -10.92 9.32
C THR A 27 -3.56 -9.65 8.59
N LEU A 28 -2.71 -9.19 7.67
CA LEU A 28 -3.06 -8.14 6.74
C LEU A 28 -4.21 -8.63 5.85
N HIS A 29 -5.25 -7.80 5.71
CA HIS A 29 -6.43 -8.15 4.93
C HIS A 29 -6.43 -7.42 3.59
N CYS A 30 -7.05 -8.03 2.59
CA CYS A 30 -7.21 -7.45 1.27
C CYS A 30 -8.13 -6.22 1.31
N GLU A 31 -7.68 -5.13 0.71
CA GLU A 31 -8.36 -3.82 0.74
C GLU A 31 -9.37 -3.65 -0.40
N ALA A 32 -9.41 -4.57 -1.35
CA ALA A 32 -10.35 -4.52 -2.47
C ALA A 32 -11.81 -4.48 -1.97
N ALA A 33 -12.59 -3.55 -2.53
CA ALA A 33 -14.01 -3.42 -2.23
C ALA A 33 -14.81 -4.64 -2.72
N ARG A 34 -15.81 -5.06 -1.93
CA ARG A 34 -16.76 -6.07 -2.36
C ARG A 34 -17.94 -5.43 -3.09
N LYS A 35 -18.52 -6.18 -4.04
CA LYS A 35 -19.74 -5.78 -4.75
C LYS A 35 -20.94 -5.48 -3.84
N GLN A 36 -21.01 -6.11 -2.66
CA GLN A 36 -22.10 -5.90 -1.68
C GLN A 36 -21.75 -4.86 -0.59
N GLY A 37 -20.67 -4.10 -0.77
CA GLY A 37 -20.14 -3.17 0.23
C GLY A 37 -19.13 -3.81 1.18
N GLY A 38 -18.27 -2.98 1.76
CA GLY A 38 -17.18 -3.38 2.65
C GLY A 38 -15.92 -3.90 1.92
N SER A 39 -14.90 -4.26 2.69
CA SER A 39 -13.62 -4.77 2.19
C SER A 39 -13.57 -6.30 2.13
N CYS A 40 -12.72 -6.82 1.24
CA CYS A 40 -12.40 -8.23 1.19
C CYS A 40 -11.83 -8.69 2.55
N ARG A 41 -12.28 -9.85 3.07
CA ARG A 41 -11.74 -10.42 4.32
C ARG A 41 -10.70 -11.52 4.07
N ARG A 42 -10.26 -11.70 2.82
CA ARG A 42 -9.19 -12.67 2.53
C ARG A 42 -7.85 -12.09 2.97
N PRO A 43 -6.92 -12.91 3.49
CA PRO A 43 -5.56 -12.47 3.75
C PRO A 43 -4.95 -11.84 2.50
N ALA A 44 -4.25 -10.72 2.69
CA ALA A 44 -3.41 -10.13 1.68
C ALA A 44 -2.10 -10.93 1.60
N HIS A 45 -1.62 -11.12 0.39
CA HIS A 45 -0.32 -11.74 0.12
C HIS A 45 0.52 -10.92 -0.86
N TRP A 46 -0.04 -9.82 -1.35
CA TRP A 46 0.54 -8.98 -2.38
C TRP A 46 0.35 -7.52 -2.03
N LEU A 47 1.39 -6.74 -2.24
CA LEU A 47 1.36 -5.30 -2.25
C LEU A 47 1.38 -4.81 -3.69
N LEU A 48 0.31 -4.14 -4.09
CA LEU A 48 0.24 -3.38 -5.34
C LEU A 48 0.72 -1.95 -5.06
N ASN A 49 1.66 -1.46 -5.85
CA ASN A 49 2.13 -0.09 -5.81
C ASN A 49 1.86 0.59 -7.16
N LEU A 50 0.98 1.59 -7.19
CA LEU A 50 0.57 2.34 -8.38
C LEU A 50 1.47 3.55 -8.54
N HIS A 51 2.54 3.41 -9.31
CA HIS A 51 3.48 4.48 -9.63
C HIS A 51 4.05 5.22 -8.38
N GLY A 52 3.95 4.63 -7.18
CA GLY A 52 4.28 5.29 -5.90
C GLY A 52 3.18 6.20 -5.33
N CYS A 53 2.11 6.46 -6.07
CA CYS A 53 1.01 7.33 -5.65
C CYS A 53 0.00 6.65 -4.73
N GLU A 54 -0.12 5.33 -4.82
CA GLU A 54 -1.04 4.54 -4.03
C GLU A 54 -0.48 3.15 -3.77
N ARG A 55 -0.72 2.64 -2.57
CA ARG A 55 -0.32 1.30 -2.14
C ARG A 55 -1.57 0.58 -1.65
N VAL A 56 -1.80 -0.61 -2.19
CA VAL A 56 -3.01 -1.41 -1.90
C VAL A 56 -2.63 -2.84 -1.56
N LEU A 57 -3.16 -3.36 -0.47
CA LEU A 57 -2.99 -4.75 -0.06
C LEU A 57 -4.01 -5.65 -0.76
N LEU A 58 -3.55 -6.67 -1.49
CA LEU A 58 -4.41 -7.55 -2.28
C LEU A 58 -4.21 -9.03 -1.95
N CYS A 59 -5.30 -9.77 -2.01
CA CYS A 59 -5.27 -11.23 -2.04
C CYS A 59 -5.00 -11.73 -3.48
N GLY A 60 -4.59 -12.99 -3.63
CA GLY A 60 -4.24 -13.56 -4.93
C GLY A 60 -5.35 -13.50 -5.99
N GLN A 61 -6.62 -13.52 -5.59
CA GLN A 61 -7.74 -13.36 -6.53
C GLN A 61 -7.83 -11.93 -7.06
N HIS A 62 -7.76 -10.93 -6.16
CA HIS A 62 -7.95 -9.54 -6.53
C HIS A 62 -6.76 -8.95 -7.27
N VAL A 63 -5.52 -9.37 -6.96
CA VAL A 63 -4.35 -8.93 -7.75
C VAL A 63 -4.47 -9.40 -9.20
N ARG A 64 -4.83 -10.67 -9.44
CA ARG A 64 -5.02 -11.20 -10.80
C ARG A 64 -6.19 -10.55 -11.53
N ALA A 65 -7.26 -10.18 -10.81
CA ALA A 65 -8.37 -9.45 -11.40
C ALA A 65 -7.95 -8.03 -11.82
N TRP A 66 -7.26 -7.34 -10.91
CA TRP A 66 -6.74 -6.01 -11.14
C TRP A 66 -5.76 -5.98 -12.32
N GLU A 67 -4.81 -6.92 -12.41
CA GLU A 67 -3.83 -6.97 -13.52
C GLU A 67 -4.53 -7.12 -14.87
N ARG A 68 -5.54 -8.00 -14.97
CA ARG A 68 -6.33 -8.16 -16.20
C ARG A 68 -7.03 -6.87 -16.59
N ASP A 69 -7.61 -6.15 -15.63
CA ASP A 69 -8.32 -4.90 -15.89
C ASP A 69 -7.33 -3.78 -16.25
N ALA A 70 -6.17 -3.71 -15.60
CA ALA A 70 -5.11 -2.75 -15.88
C ALA A 70 -4.58 -2.87 -17.32
N HIS A 71 -4.35 -4.09 -17.80
CA HIS A 71 -3.95 -4.34 -19.20
C HIS A 71 -4.98 -3.83 -20.22
N ALA A 72 -6.25 -3.76 -19.86
CA ALA A 72 -7.32 -3.33 -20.75
C ALA A 72 -7.62 -1.82 -20.68
N THR A 73 -7.33 -1.17 -19.55
CA THR A 73 -7.90 0.15 -19.22
C THR A 73 -6.88 1.23 -18.90
N MET A 74 -5.64 0.87 -18.53
CA MET A 74 -4.69 1.86 -18.04
C MET A 74 -4.11 2.70 -19.19
N GLY A 75 -4.27 4.01 -19.10
CA GLY A 75 -3.70 4.98 -20.04
C GLY A 75 -2.20 5.18 -19.84
N PRO A 76 -1.56 6.11 -20.57
CA PRO A 76 -0.11 6.36 -20.48
C PRO A 76 0.29 7.35 -19.35
N PHE A 77 -0.63 7.75 -18.48
CA PHE A 77 -0.40 8.75 -17.44
C PHE A 77 -1.17 8.46 -16.15
N CYS A 78 -0.67 8.98 -15.03
CA CYS A 78 -1.28 8.89 -13.73
C CYS A 78 -2.39 9.93 -13.55
N ASP A 79 -3.62 9.49 -13.25
CA ASP A 79 -4.72 10.39 -12.94
C ASP A 79 -4.52 11.23 -11.66
N ARG A 80 -3.58 10.83 -10.78
CA ARG A 80 -3.31 11.52 -9.51
C ARG A 80 -2.18 12.54 -9.62
N CYS A 81 -1.02 12.16 -10.14
CA CYS A 81 0.16 13.03 -10.18
C CYS A 81 0.49 13.57 -11.57
N GLY A 82 -0.19 13.10 -12.63
CA GLY A 82 0.08 13.48 -14.02
C GLY A 82 1.36 12.89 -14.61
N GLY A 83 2.10 12.07 -13.85
CA GLY A 83 3.31 11.39 -14.33
C GLY A 83 2.99 10.45 -15.49
N ALA A 84 3.81 10.49 -16.55
CA ALA A 84 3.68 9.60 -17.70
C ALA A 84 4.58 8.38 -17.56
N TRP A 85 4.18 7.28 -18.19
CA TRP A 85 4.99 6.06 -18.30
C TRP A 85 5.08 5.59 -19.75
N ALA A 86 6.23 5.00 -20.08
CA ALA A 86 6.45 4.44 -21.42
C ALA A 86 5.73 3.11 -21.58
N THR A 87 5.70 2.30 -20.52
CA THR A 87 5.07 0.99 -20.52
C THR A 87 4.18 0.81 -19.30
N LEU A 88 3.25 -0.15 -19.39
CA LEU A 88 2.42 -0.53 -18.25
C LEU A 88 3.25 -1.05 -17.05
N ALA A 89 4.41 -1.66 -17.32
CA ALA A 89 5.32 -2.13 -16.27
C ALA A 89 5.94 -0.99 -15.46
N ASP A 90 6.01 0.23 -16.01
CA ASP A 90 6.48 1.42 -15.28
C ASP A 90 5.34 2.08 -14.45
N ALA A 91 4.09 1.72 -14.76
CA ALA A 91 2.91 2.28 -14.10
C ALA A 91 2.64 1.63 -12.74
N TYR A 92 3.06 0.38 -12.54
CA TYR A 92 2.83 -0.32 -11.28
C TYR A 92 3.86 -1.40 -10.99
N SER A 93 3.92 -1.82 -9.73
CA SER A 93 4.62 -3.03 -9.31
C SER A 93 3.74 -3.86 -8.38
N VAL A 94 3.91 -5.18 -8.43
CA VAL A 94 3.27 -6.14 -7.52
C VAL A 94 4.39 -6.91 -6.81
N THR A 95 4.37 -6.89 -5.49
CA THR A 95 5.39 -7.56 -4.66
C THR A 95 4.72 -8.48 -3.64
N PRO A 96 5.27 -9.69 -3.38
CA PRO A 96 4.78 -10.53 -2.30
C PRO A 96 5.04 -9.85 -0.94
N LEU A 97 4.12 -10.07 0.01
CA LEU A 97 4.23 -9.60 1.40
C LEU A 97 5.10 -10.52 2.26
#